data_AF-A0A5Y1YGJ9-F1
#
_entry.id   AF-A0A5Y1YGJ9-F1
#
_cell.length_a   1.000
_cell.length_b   1.000
_cell.length_c   1.000
_cell.angle_alpha   90.00
_cell.angle_beta   90.00
_cell.angle_gamma   90.00
#
_symmetry.space_group_name_H-M   'P 1'
#
loop_
_entity.id
_entity.type
_entity.pdbx_description
1 polymer ?
#
loop_
_entity_poly.entity_id
_entity_poly.type
_entity_poly.pdbx_seq_one_letter_code
_entity_poly.pdbx_strand_id
1 'polypeptide(L)'
;RRIRLDFTTTQPGACNICGADSDELLSVMTVKNYGVNYDGWRHPLTPYRLPVKEGSGFFSVKPQPGGLIWRDWLGLSQENHTEANKEYPALVVKVFNARRLRDVKAGLWGFGADFDNMKIRCWYEHHFPLLMTEGLIPDLRKAAQTAARLLSLLRSALKEAWFASAKDTRGDFSFIDIDFWNLTQGRFLNLIHDLENGH
;
A
#
# COMPACT_ATOMS: atom_id res chain seq x y z
N ARG A 1 -3.10 21.00 6.10
CA ARG A 1 -2.39 22.28 5.79
C ARG A 1 -3.43 23.31 5.37
N ARG A 2 -3.14 24.60 5.46
CA ARG A 2 -3.98 25.65 4.86
C ARG A 2 -3.20 26.29 3.72
N ILE A 3 -3.74 26.23 2.52
CA ILE A 3 -3.07 26.64 1.28
C ILE A 3 -3.96 27.68 0.61
N ARG A 4 -3.37 28.78 0.17
CA ARG A 4 -4.02 29.79 -0.66
C ARG A 4 -3.18 29.99 -1.92
N LEU A 5 -3.81 29.81 -3.08
CA LEU A 5 -3.20 30.11 -4.38
C LEU A 5 -3.41 31.59 -4.70
N ASP A 6 -2.40 32.22 -5.33
CA ASP A 6 -2.52 33.57 -5.85
C ASP A 6 -3.02 33.55 -7.30
N PHE A 7 -4.27 33.94 -7.49
CA PHE A 7 -4.91 34.08 -8.80
C PHE A 7 -4.79 35.49 -9.40
N THR A 8 -4.20 36.44 -8.67
CA THR A 8 -4.07 37.84 -9.12
C THR A 8 -2.77 38.08 -9.88
N THR A 9 -1.71 37.34 -9.56
CA THR A 9 -0.39 37.46 -10.20
C THR A 9 -0.13 36.29 -11.14
N THR A 10 -0.86 36.25 -12.26
CA THR A 10 -0.70 35.21 -13.29
C THR A 10 0.21 35.66 -14.44
N GLN A 11 0.75 34.71 -15.20
CA GLN A 11 1.56 34.99 -16.38
C GLN A 11 1.23 34.02 -17.51
N PRO A 12 1.27 34.46 -18.78
CA PRO A 12 1.13 33.55 -19.92
C PRO A 12 2.39 32.69 -20.11
N GLY A 13 2.22 31.49 -20.65
CA GLY A 13 3.31 30.61 -21.06
C GLY A 13 2.96 29.12 -21.00
N ALA A 14 3.97 28.28 -21.11
CA ALA A 14 3.82 26.82 -21.01
C ALA A 14 3.87 26.35 -19.55
N CYS A 15 2.88 25.56 -19.14
CA CYS A 15 2.81 24.98 -17.80
C CYS A 15 4.01 24.04 -17.55
N ASN A 16 4.74 24.24 -16.45
CA ASN A 16 5.90 23.38 -16.13
C ASN A 16 5.53 21.94 -15.72
N ILE A 17 4.24 21.65 -15.52
CA ILE A 17 3.78 20.31 -15.12
C ILE A 17 3.29 19.51 -16.33
N CYS A 18 2.38 20.07 -17.12
CA CYS A 18 1.80 19.37 -18.27
C CYS A 18 2.31 19.84 -19.63
N GLY A 19 3.06 20.93 -19.70
CA GLY A 19 3.60 21.51 -20.94
C GLY A 19 2.60 22.29 -21.78
N ALA A 20 1.31 22.31 -21.42
CA ALA A 20 0.29 23.04 -22.17
C ALA A 20 0.44 24.55 -21.99
N ASP A 21 0.22 25.30 -23.08
CA ASP A 21 0.15 26.76 -23.04
C ASP A 21 -1.09 27.23 -22.27
N SER A 22 -0.93 28.30 -21.51
CA SER A 22 -1.99 28.97 -20.76
C SER A 22 -1.69 30.46 -20.69
N ASP A 23 -2.74 31.29 -20.75
CA ASP A 23 -2.61 32.74 -20.56
C ASP A 23 -2.48 33.13 -19.07
N GLU A 24 -2.84 32.23 -18.16
CA GLU A 24 -2.95 32.49 -16.72
C GLU A 24 -2.27 31.40 -15.87
N LEU A 25 -0.95 31.29 -15.93
CA LEU A 25 -0.18 30.38 -15.07
C LEU A 25 -0.08 30.88 -13.63
N LEU A 26 -0.39 29.99 -12.68
CA LEU A 26 -0.21 30.23 -11.25
C LEU A 26 1.25 29.95 -10.84
N SER A 27 1.90 30.95 -10.25
CA SER A 27 3.31 30.87 -9.85
C SER A 27 3.53 30.98 -8.33
N VAL A 28 2.53 31.45 -7.58
CA VAL A 28 2.67 31.75 -6.15
C VAL A 28 1.57 31.07 -5.32
N MET A 29 1.98 30.48 -4.20
CA MET A 29 1.07 30.03 -3.15
C MET A 29 1.57 30.46 -1.77
N THR A 30 0.63 30.75 -0.88
CA THR A 30 0.92 30.94 0.56
C THR A 30 0.49 29.70 1.33
N VAL A 31 1.39 29.15 2.14
CA VAL A 31 1.13 27.97 2.97
C VAL A 31 1.24 28.32 4.44
N LYS A 32 0.21 28.01 5.22
CA LYS A 32 0.25 28.09 6.68
C LYS A 32 0.25 26.68 7.27
N ASN A 33 1.22 26.45 8.16
CA ASN A 33 1.33 25.20 8.92
C ASN A 33 0.10 25.02 9.83
N TYR A 34 -0.15 23.74 10.16
CA TYR A 34 -1.25 23.28 11.01
C TYR A 34 -2.65 23.55 10.43
N GLY A 35 -3.50 22.53 10.48
CA GLY A 35 -4.92 22.59 10.15
C GLY A 35 -5.73 21.96 11.26
N VAL A 36 -7.03 21.79 11.03
CA VAL A 36 -7.90 21.02 11.94
C VAL A 36 -7.40 19.58 12.01
N ASN A 37 -7.27 19.04 13.23
CA ASN A 37 -7.04 17.63 13.44
C ASN A 37 -8.41 16.94 13.42
N TYR A 38 -8.69 16.20 12.36
CA TYR A 38 -9.93 15.42 12.25
C TYR A 38 -9.69 14.05 12.86
N ASP A 39 -10.45 13.73 13.90
CA ASP A 39 -10.47 12.41 14.53
C ASP A 39 -11.84 11.75 14.37
N GLY A 40 -11.89 10.42 14.42
CA GLY A 40 -13.14 9.64 14.35
C GLY A 40 -13.75 9.44 12.96
N TRP A 41 -13.18 10.05 11.92
CA TRP A 41 -13.65 9.83 10.54
C TRP A 41 -12.87 8.71 9.83
N ARG A 42 -13.60 7.83 9.13
CA ARG A 42 -13.04 6.81 8.24
C ARG A 42 -13.33 7.15 6.79
N HIS A 43 -12.28 7.37 6.01
CA HIS A 43 -12.37 7.71 4.61
C HIS A 43 -12.83 6.48 3.79
N PRO A 44 -13.84 6.61 2.91
CA PRO A 44 -14.43 5.46 2.19
C PRO A 44 -13.48 4.79 1.18
N LEU A 45 -12.45 5.51 0.74
CA LEU A 45 -11.42 5.02 -0.19
C LEU A 45 -10.12 4.58 0.51
N THR A 46 -10.07 4.57 1.84
CA THR A 46 -8.85 4.24 2.58
C THR A 46 -9.06 2.93 3.35
N PRO A 47 -8.15 1.96 3.24
CA PRO A 47 -8.15 0.79 4.10
C PRO A 47 -7.61 1.11 5.49
N TYR A 48 -8.04 0.35 6.49
CA TYR A 48 -7.68 0.56 7.89
C TYR A 48 -7.26 -0.74 8.58
N ARG A 49 -6.44 -0.63 9.61
CA ARG A 49 -6.10 -1.71 10.53
C ARG A 49 -6.42 -1.33 11.96
N LEU A 50 -6.89 -2.29 12.73
CA LEU A 50 -7.12 -2.19 14.16
C LEU A 50 -6.16 -3.18 14.83
N PRO A 51 -5.16 -2.71 15.59
CA PRO A 51 -4.29 -3.61 16.32
C PRO A 51 -5.09 -4.48 17.30
N VAL A 52 -4.67 -5.75 17.46
CA VAL A 52 -5.35 -6.69 18.37
C VAL A 52 -5.19 -6.26 19.83
N LYS A 53 -4.12 -5.53 20.17
CA LYS A 53 -3.93 -4.93 21.49
C LYS A 53 -4.99 -3.84 21.74
N GLU A 54 -5.69 -3.94 22.86
CA GLU A 54 -6.79 -3.04 23.24
C GLU A 54 -6.37 -1.56 23.30
N GLY A 55 -7.34 -0.66 23.05
CA GLY A 55 -7.17 0.80 23.20
C GLY A 55 -6.51 1.53 22.03
N SER A 56 -6.15 0.84 20.95
CA SER A 56 -5.28 1.38 19.90
C SER A 56 -5.98 2.12 18.75
N GLY A 57 -7.32 2.03 18.62
CA GLY A 57 -8.06 2.73 17.57
C GLY A 57 -7.73 2.26 16.14
N PHE A 58 -8.43 2.82 15.13
CA PHE A 58 -8.18 2.49 13.73
C PHE A 58 -7.02 3.30 13.16
N PHE A 59 -6.09 2.64 12.48
CA PHE A 59 -5.02 3.30 11.73
C PHE A 59 -5.24 3.12 10.24
N SER A 60 -5.13 4.19 9.47
CA SER A 60 -5.10 4.08 8.01
C SER A 60 -3.88 3.27 7.57
N VAL A 61 -4.06 2.44 6.56
CA VAL A 61 -2.95 1.75 5.90
C VAL A 61 -2.21 2.78 5.07
N LYS A 62 -0.89 2.88 5.28
CA LYS A 62 0.00 3.80 4.58
C LYS A 62 1.05 3.00 3.82
N PRO A 63 1.44 3.43 2.60
CA PRO A 63 2.59 2.84 1.92
C PRO A 63 3.82 2.85 2.83
N GLN A 64 4.62 1.79 2.74
CA GLN A 64 5.92 1.68 3.39
C GLN A 64 7.02 1.74 2.31
N PRO A 65 8.31 1.79 2.67
CA PRO A 65 9.37 1.56 1.70
C PRO A 65 9.13 0.25 0.92
N GLY A 66 9.20 0.32 -0.41
CA GLY A 66 8.81 -0.77 -1.30
C GLY A 66 7.33 -0.80 -1.70
N GLY A 67 6.52 0.14 -1.18
CA GLY A 67 5.12 0.31 -1.56
C GLY A 67 4.15 -0.63 -0.84
N LEU A 68 2.96 -0.78 -1.43
CA LEU A 68 1.99 -1.81 -1.04
C LEU A 68 2.27 -3.04 -1.88
N ILE A 69 2.64 -4.13 -1.25
CA ILE A 69 3.07 -5.35 -1.92
C ILE A 69 2.03 -6.45 -1.73
N TRP A 70 2.16 -7.54 -2.47
CA TRP A 70 1.17 -8.62 -2.45
C TRP A 70 0.96 -9.25 -1.05
N ARG A 71 1.91 -9.09 -0.13
CA ARG A 71 1.73 -9.42 1.30
C ARG A 71 0.55 -8.68 1.94
N ASP A 72 0.35 -7.42 1.58
CA ASP A 72 -0.67 -6.54 2.18
C ASP A 72 -2.03 -6.71 1.46
N TRP A 73 -2.03 -7.32 0.27
CA TRP A 73 -3.17 -7.41 -0.64
C TRP A 73 -4.41 -8.07 -0.06
N LEU A 74 -4.26 -9.09 0.79
CA LEU A 74 -5.40 -9.78 1.39
C LEU A 74 -6.24 -8.82 2.25
N GLY A 75 -5.58 -8.02 3.10
CA GLY A 75 -6.24 -7.01 3.93
C GLY A 75 -6.74 -5.78 3.16
N LEU A 76 -6.25 -5.58 1.93
CA LEU A 76 -6.77 -4.54 1.02
C LEU A 76 -8.02 -4.99 0.24
N SER A 77 -8.17 -6.29 0.02
CA SER A 77 -9.27 -6.87 -0.77
C SER A 77 -10.41 -7.40 0.10
N GLN A 78 -10.09 -7.92 1.29
CA GLN A 78 -11.03 -8.63 2.16
C GLN A 78 -10.80 -8.25 3.63
N GLU A 79 -11.82 -8.41 4.46
CA GLU A 79 -11.58 -8.38 5.90
C GLU A 79 -10.66 -9.54 6.27
N ASN A 80 -9.61 -9.22 7.01
CA ASN A 80 -8.57 -10.19 7.34
C ASN A 80 -8.16 -10.04 8.80
N HIS A 81 -7.65 -11.13 9.37
CA HIS A 81 -7.14 -11.15 10.74
C HIS A 81 -5.74 -11.76 10.73
N THR A 82 -4.78 -10.97 11.20
CA THR A 82 -3.41 -11.39 11.47
C THR A 82 -3.18 -11.42 12.98
N GLU A 83 -2.06 -12.00 13.42
CA GLU A 83 -1.69 -12.01 14.84
C GLU A 83 -1.61 -10.59 15.44
N ALA A 84 -1.24 -9.60 14.62
CA ALA A 84 -1.03 -8.23 15.07
C ALA A 84 -2.26 -7.32 14.86
N ASN A 85 -3.07 -7.57 13.82
CA ASN A 85 -4.11 -6.63 13.38
C ASN A 85 -5.37 -7.33 12.85
N LYS A 86 -6.53 -6.71 13.08
CA LYS A 86 -7.72 -6.85 12.24
C LYS A 86 -7.63 -5.84 11.11
N GLU A 87 -7.72 -6.29 9.87
CA GLU A 87 -7.57 -5.50 8.66
C GLU A 87 -8.92 -5.32 7.98
N TYR A 88 -9.17 -4.10 7.52
CA TYR A 88 -10.42 -3.70 6.90
C TYR A 88 -10.11 -3.04 5.55
N PRO A 89 -10.63 -3.60 4.44
CA PRO A 89 -10.47 -2.98 3.14
C PRO A 89 -11.27 -1.67 3.10
N ALA A 90 -10.97 -0.83 2.11
CA ALA A 90 -11.70 0.42 1.91
C ALA A 90 -13.22 0.16 1.75
N LEU A 91 -14.07 1.08 2.21
CA LEU A 91 -15.52 0.91 2.15
C LEU A 91 -16.01 0.65 0.72
N VAL A 92 -15.42 1.31 -0.28
CA VAL A 92 -15.74 1.07 -1.70
C VAL A 92 -15.51 -0.38 -2.12
N VAL A 93 -14.45 -1.02 -1.61
CA VAL A 93 -14.12 -2.43 -1.87
C VAL A 93 -15.14 -3.34 -1.20
N LYS A 94 -15.50 -3.05 0.07
CA LYS A 94 -16.54 -3.81 0.80
C LYS A 94 -17.88 -3.78 0.08
N VAL A 95 -18.30 -2.59 -0.38
CA VAL A 95 -19.56 -2.40 -1.11
C VAL A 95 -19.51 -3.13 -2.45
N PHE A 96 -18.37 -3.09 -3.15
CA PHE A 96 -18.19 -3.82 -4.40
C PHE A 96 -18.34 -5.33 -4.19
N ASN A 97 -17.60 -5.92 -3.24
CA ASN A 97 -17.65 -7.36 -2.94
C ASN A 97 -19.05 -7.82 -2.52
N ALA A 98 -19.79 -6.99 -1.75
CA ALA A 98 -21.15 -7.30 -1.32
C ALA A 98 -22.17 -7.35 -2.47
N ARG A 99 -21.94 -6.61 -3.57
CA ARG A 99 -22.86 -6.54 -4.72
C ARG A 99 -22.78 -7.75 -5.66
N ARG A 100 -21.75 -8.60 -5.52
CA ARG A 100 -21.56 -9.85 -6.29
C ARG A 100 -21.86 -9.69 -7.79
N LEU A 101 -21.28 -8.66 -8.42
CA LEU A 101 -21.40 -8.48 -9.86
C LEU A 101 -20.80 -9.70 -10.56
N ARG A 102 -21.63 -10.41 -11.33
CA ARG A 102 -21.19 -11.57 -12.11
C ARG A 102 -20.52 -11.11 -13.39
N ASP A 103 -19.57 -11.89 -13.89
CA ASP A 103 -18.90 -11.66 -15.18
C ASP A 103 -18.14 -10.32 -15.30
N VAL A 104 -17.83 -9.69 -14.17
CA VAL A 104 -17.01 -8.46 -14.13
C VAL A 104 -15.61 -8.83 -13.67
N LYS A 105 -14.60 -8.48 -14.47
CA LYS A 105 -13.21 -8.46 -14.02
C LYS A 105 -12.94 -7.13 -13.34
N ALA A 106 -12.62 -7.17 -12.05
CA ALA A 106 -12.27 -5.99 -11.27
C ALA A 106 -10.84 -6.10 -10.73
N GLY A 107 -10.16 -4.96 -10.70
CA GLY A 107 -8.86 -4.80 -10.07
C GLY A 107 -8.94 -3.78 -8.94
N LEU A 108 -7.95 -3.83 -8.05
CA LEU A 108 -7.68 -2.80 -7.07
C LEU A 108 -6.54 -1.92 -7.58
N TRP A 109 -6.79 -0.62 -7.64
CA TRP A 109 -5.74 0.39 -7.84
C TRP A 109 -5.45 1.08 -6.51
N GLY A 110 -4.29 0.74 -5.93
CA GLY A 110 -3.83 1.32 -4.67
C GLY A 110 -2.68 2.27 -4.91
N PHE A 111 -2.73 3.46 -4.33
CA PHE A 111 -1.67 4.45 -4.45
C PHE A 111 -1.48 5.25 -3.17
N GLY A 112 -0.30 5.84 -3.03
CA GLY A 112 -0.02 6.79 -1.97
C GLY A 112 1.44 7.19 -1.89
N ALA A 113 1.69 8.28 -1.18
CA ALA A 113 3.03 8.75 -0.89
C ALA A 113 3.55 8.16 0.42
N ASP A 114 4.77 7.63 0.36
CA ASP A 114 5.56 7.26 1.53
C ASP A 114 6.34 8.48 2.04
N PHE A 115 6.32 8.68 3.35
CA PHE A 115 6.93 9.81 4.02
C PHE A 115 7.89 9.36 5.12
N ASP A 116 8.99 10.08 5.27
CA ASP A 116 9.86 10.03 6.43
C ASP A 116 10.00 11.44 7.02
N ASN A 117 9.59 11.62 8.28
CA ASN A 117 9.61 12.91 8.97
C ASN A 117 9.10 14.10 8.11
N MET A 118 7.90 13.96 7.53
CA MET A 118 7.25 14.95 6.64
C MET A 118 7.94 15.19 5.29
N LYS A 119 9.01 14.44 4.96
CA LYS A 119 9.64 14.45 3.64
C LYS A 119 9.07 13.31 2.80
N ILE A 120 8.62 13.62 1.60
CA ILE A 120 8.20 12.60 0.66
C ILE A 120 9.43 11.80 0.21
N ARG A 121 9.34 10.47 0.28
CA ARG A 121 10.39 9.57 -0.22
C ARG A 121 10.05 9.08 -1.62
N CYS A 122 8.83 8.60 -1.80
CA CYS A 122 8.38 8.00 -3.05
C CYS A 122 6.85 8.05 -3.17
N TRP A 123 6.35 8.15 -4.41
CA TRP A 123 4.98 7.83 -4.75
C TRP A 123 4.90 6.37 -5.19
N TYR A 124 4.07 5.58 -4.54
CA TYR A 124 3.83 4.20 -4.89
C TYR A 124 2.47 4.04 -5.55
N GLU A 125 2.43 3.16 -6.54
CA GLU A 125 1.25 2.82 -7.29
C GLU A 125 1.27 1.33 -7.61
N HIS A 126 0.17 0.65 -7.30
CA HIS A 126 0.06 -0.78 -7.50
C HIS A 126 -1.31 -1.15 -8.06
N HIS A 127 -1.27 -2.11 -8.98
CA HIS A 127 -2.45 -2.73 -9.57
C HIS A 127 -2.47 -4.19 -9.17
N PHE A 128 -3.55 -4.60 -8.51
CA PHE A 128 -3.77 -5.97 -8.10
C PHE A 128 -5.11 -6.48 -8.62
N PRO A 129 -5.27 -7.80 -8.85
CA PRO A 129 -6.60 -8.35 -9.01
C PRO A 129 -7.43 -8.08 -7.75
N LEU A 130 -8.74 -7.92 -7.87
CA LEU A 130 -9.60 -7.85 -6.69
C LEU A 130 -10.08 -9.26 -6.34
N LEU A 131 -9.81 -9.73 -5.12
CA LEU A 131 -10.32 -11.03 -4.66
C LEU A 131 -11.83 -10.98 -4.50
N MET A 132 -12.55 -11.62 -5.42
CA MET A 132 -14.00 -11.77 -5.33
C MET A 132 -14.43 -13.15 -4.84
N THR A 133 -13.54 -14.16 -4.92
CA THR A 133 -13.83 -15.54 -4.55
C THR A 133 -13.33 -15.85 -3.15
N GLU A 134 -14.24 -15.85 -2.17
CA GLU A 134 -13.90 -16.11 -0.76
C GLU A 134 -13.23 -17.48 -0.52
N GLY A 135 -13.55 -18.48 -1.35
CA GLY A 135 -12.99 -19.83 -1.26
C GLY A 135 -11.46 -19.89 -1.43
N LEU A 136 -10.84 -18.91 -2.09
CA LEU A 136 -9.39 -18.88 -2.32
C LEU A 136 -8.62 -18.28 -1.14
N ILE A 137 -9.30 -17.60 -0.22
CA ILE A 137 -8.69 -16.87 0.90
C ILE A 137 -7.78 -17.76 1.76
N PRO A 138 -8.16 -19.00 2.14
CA PRO A 138 -7.30 -19.87 2.96
C PRO A 138 -5.96 -20.18 2.30
N ASP A 139 -5.95 -20.51 1.00
CA ASP A 139 -4.75 -20.86 0.26
C ASP A 139 -3.84 -19.66 0.04
N LEU A 140 -4.42 -18.51 -0.29
CA LEU A 140 -3.68 -17.25 -0.44
C LEU A 140 -3.08 -16.79 0.89
N ARG A 141 -3.81 -16.95 2.00
CA ARG A 141 -3.28 -16.68 3.35
C ARG A 141 -2.11 -17.59 3.67
N LYS A 142 -2.22 -18.89 3.37
CA LYS A 142 -1.14 -19.86 3.57
C LYS A 142 0.08 -19.49 2.72
N ALA A 143 -0.09 -19.12 1.45
CA ALA A 143 0.99 -18.68 0.59
C ALA A 143 1.72 -17.44 1.14
N ALA A 144 0.98 -16.43 1.60
CA ALA A 144 1.55 -15.23 2.22
C ALA A 144 2.35 -15.55 3.50
N GLN A 145 1.82 -16.42 4.37
CA GLN A 145 2.50 -16.86 5.58
C GLN A 145 3.78 -17.66 5.26
N THR A 146 3.71 -18.56 4.28
CA THR A 146 4.88 -19.33 3.82
C THR A 146 5.95 -18.39 3.27
N ALA A 147 5.58 -17.42 2.44
CA ALA A 147 6.53 -16.45 1.89
C ALA A 147 7.18 -15.59 2.99
N ALA A 148 6.42 -15.15 3.99
CA ALA A 148 6.97 -14.40 5.13
C ALA A 148 8.00 -15.25 5.92
N ARG A 149 7.72 -16.54 6.12
CA ARG A 149 8.66 -17.46 6.77
C ARG A 149 9.92 -17.68 5.92
N LEU A 150 9.77 -17.89 4.61
CA LEU A 150 10.87 -18.05 3.67
C LEU A 150 11.76 -16.81 3.63
N LEU A 151 11.18 -15.61 3.60
CA LEU A 151 11.92 -14.36 3.68
C LEU A 151 12.75 -14.27 4.97
N SER A 152 12.17 -14.66 6.12
CA SER A 152 12.93 -14.67 7.37
C SER A 152 14.14 -15.60 7.31
N LEU A 153 14.00 -16.77 6.69
CA LEU A 153 15.10 -17.73 6.52
C LEU A 153 16.15 -17.20 5.52
N LEU A 154 15.71 -16.65 4.40
CA LEU A 154 16.57 -16.03 3.39
C LEU A 154 17.42 -14.91 4.00
N ARG A 155 16.80 -14.03 4.79
CA ARG A 155 17.50 -12.93 5.45
C ARG A 155 18.60 -13.43 6.40
N SER A 156 18.31 -14.47 7.18
CA SER A 156 19.30 -15.09 8.07
C SER A 156 20.45 -15.72 7.27
N ALA A 157 20.15 -16.49 6.23
CA ALA A 157 21.14 -17.14 5.38
C ALA A 157 22.07 -16.12 4.67
N LEU A 158 21.50 -15.01 4.15
CA LEU A 158 22.29 -13.94 3.54
C LEU A 158 23.23 -13.27 4.56
N LYS A 159 22.75 -13.02 5.78
CA LYS A 159 23.60 -12.45 6.85
C LYS A 159 24.74 -13.39 7.24
N GLU A 160 24.49 -14.69 7.33
CA GLU A 160 25.52 -15.70 7.62
C GLU A 160 26.53 -15.82 6.48
N ALA A 161 26.10 -15.67 5.22
CA ALA A 161 26.99 -15.71 4.07
C ALA A 161 27.86 -14.45 3.93
N TRP A 162 27.32 -13.27 4.25
CA TRP A 162 28.03 -12.00 4.08
C TRP A 162 28.95 -11.64 5.26
N PHE A 163 28.68 -12.16 6.46
CA PHE A 163 29.37 -11.73 7.67
C PHE A 163 29.92 -12.90 8.47
N ALA A 164 31.16 -12.74 8.96
CA ALA A 164 31.81 -13.74 9.81
C ALA A 164 31.10 -13.97 11.15
N SER A 165 30.40 -12.95 11.69
CA SER A 165 29.48 -13.08 12.83
C SER A 165 28.15 -12.42 12.51
N ALA A 166 27.17 -13.22 12.04
CA ALA A 166 25.84 -12.73 11.71
C ALA A 166 25.11 -12.08 12.90
N LYS A 167 25.41 -12.51 14.13
CA LYS A 167 24.75 -12.03 15.37
C LYS A 167 25.15 -10.59 15.75
N ASP A 168 26.33 -10.14 15.31
CA ASP A 168 26.84 -8.80 15.64
C ASP A 168 26.57 -7.76 14.54
N THR A 169 25.88 -8.17 13.46
CA THR A 169 25.64 -7.31 12.31
C THR A 169 24.64 -6.19 12.62
N ARG A 170 25.08 -4.95 12.46
CA ARG A 170 24.25 -3.74 12.54
C ARG A 170 24.09 -3.16 11.14
N GLY A 171 22.88 -2.72 10.81
CA GLY A 171 22.59 -2.12 9.51
C GLY A 171 21.13 -2.29 9.10
N ASP A 172 20.73 -1.56 8.06
CA ASP A 172 19.42 -1.71 7.43
C ASP A 172 19.48 -2.79 6.36
N PHE A 173 18.65 -3.83 6.53
CA PHE A 173 18.51 -4.95 5.60
C PHE A 173 17.11 -5.00 4.98
N SER A 174 16.33 -3.92 5.11
CA SER A 174 14.97 -3.82 4.56
C SER A 174 14.92 -3.98 3.04
N PHE A 175 16.02 -3.69 2.33
CA PHE A 175 16.13 -3.92 0.89
C PHE A 175 15.90 -5.39 0.50
N ILE A 176 16.32 -6.36 1.33
CA ILE A 176 16.11 -7.79 1.08
C ILE A 176 14.61 -8.10 1.07
N ASP A 177 13.87 -7.53 2.03
CA ASP A 177 12.44 -7.68 2.13
C ASP A 177 11.75 -7.08 0.90
N ILE A 178 12.11 -5.84 0.56
CA ILE A 178 11.56 -5.12 -0.60
C ILE A 178 11.79 -5.92 -1.89
N ASP A 179 13.01 -6.38 -2.14
CA ASP A 179 13.35 -7.14 -3.34
C ASP A 179 12.61 -8.47 -3.37
N PHE A 180 12.57 -9.21 -2.26
CA PHE A 180 11.89 -10.50 -2.18
C PHE A 180 10.41 -10.36 -2.56
N TRP A 181 9.69 -9.39 -1.99
CA TRP A 181 8.27 -9.23 -2.25
C TRP A 181 7.99 -8.77 -3.68
N ASN A 182 8.81 -7.87 -4.22
CA ASN A 182 8.68 -7.41 -5.61
C ASN A 182 9.00 -8.53 -6.61
N LEU A 183 10.11 -9.25 -6.43
CA LEU A 183 10.55 -10.33 -7.33
C LEU A 183 9.60 -11.54 -7.29
N THR A 184 8.89 -11.76 -6.18
CA THR A 184 7.91 -12.85 -6.05
C THR A 184 6.50 -12.47 -6.48
N GLN A 185 6.23 -11.21 -6.80
CA GLN A 185 4.88 -10.75 -7.17
C GLN A 185 4.32 -11.51 -8.38
N GLY A 186 5.13 -11.76 -9.42
CA GLY A 186 4.69 -12.52 -10.59
C GLY A 186 4.25 -13.95 -10.24
N ARG A 187 4.96 -14.61 -9.31
CA ARG A 187 4.59 -15.96 -8.84
C ARG A 187 3.29 -15.96 -8.07
N PHE A 188 3.05 -14.91 -7.29
CA PHE A 188 1.81 -14.75 -6.55
C PHE A 188 0.61 -14.51 -7.48
N LEU A 189 0.78 -13.68 -8.51
CA LEU A 189 -0.26 -13.46 -9.52
C LEU A 189 -0.59 -14.74 -10.29
N ASN A 190 0.42 -15.54 -10.63
CA ASN A 190 0.21 -16.85 -11.24
C ASN A 190 -0.56 -17.80 -10.30
N LEU A 191 -0.22 -17.84 -9.02
CA LEU A 191 -0.95 -18.66 -8.03
C LEU A 191 -2.44 -18.29 -7.98
N ILE A 192 -2.78 -16.99 -8.00
CA ILE A 192 -4.18 -16.55 -8.03
C ILE A 192 -4.87 -17.07 -9.30
N HIS A 193 -4.21 -16.92 -10.45
CA HIS A 193 -4.72 -17.40 -11.71
C HIS A 193 -4.96 -18.92 -11.71
N ASP A 194 -4.01 -19.70 -11.20
CA ASP A 194 -4.11 -21.15 -11.11
C ASP A 194 -5.29 -21.56 -10.21
N LEU A 195 -5.40 -20.94 -9.04
CA LEU A 195 -6.49 -21.15 -8.09
C LEU A 195 -7.87 -20.78 -8.65
N GLU A 196 -7.97 -19.70 -9.41
CA GLU A 196 -9.23 -19.29 -10.06
C GLU A 196 -9.68 -20.26 -11.16
N ASN A 197 -8.73 -20.96 -11.79
CA ASN A 197 -9.00 -21.91 -12.88
C ASN A 197 -9.00 -23.38 -12.44
N GLY A 198 -8.76 -23.67 -11.16
CA GLY A 198 -8.81 -25.03 -10.59
C GLY A 198 -7.59 -25.89 -10.91
N HIS A 199 -6.43 -25.26 -11.09
CA HIS A 199 -5.13 -25.94 -11.26
C HIS A 199 -4.43 -26.22 -9.93
#